data_AF-A0AB33F592-F1
#
_entry.id   AF-A0AB33F592-F1
#
_cell.length_a   1.000
_cell.length_b   1.000
_cell.length_c   1.000
_cell.angle_alpha   90.00
_cell.angle_beta   90.00
_cell.angle_gamma   90.00
#
_symmetry.space_group_name_H-M   'P 1'
#
loop_
_entity.id
_entity.type
_entity.pdbx_description
1 polymer ?
#
loop_
_entity_poly.entity_id
_entity_poly.type
_entity_poly.pdbx_seq_one_letter_code
_entity_poly.pdbx_strand_id
1 'polypeptide(L)'
;MMAAKQKSGPMCVVTIGFQHLLVPVAEGMKMVALLANAIEVEYDHEAVRRVGYIAGEPVRVRFETVTAAQVRLRPELQGSGNRGVLMLEGPRQ
;
A
#
# COMPACT_ATOMS: atom_id res chain seq x y z
N MET A 1 4.20 -25.62 -16.44
CA MET A 1 4.51 -24.85 -15.23
C MET A 1 3.17 -24.56 -14.53
N MET A 2 2.88 -25.21 -13.40
CA MET A 2 1.60 -25.03 -12.71
C MET A 2 1.59 -23.68 -11.99
N ALA A 3 0.70 -22.77 -12.39
CA ALA A 3 0.37 -21.60 -11.60
C ALA A 3 -0.35 -22.09 -10.34
N ALA A 4 0.36 -22.09 -9.20
CA ALA A 4 -0.25 -22.40 -7.92
C ALA A 4 -1.42 -21.45 -7.69
N LYS A 5 -2.64 -22.00 -7.61
CA LYS A 5 -3.86 -21.27 -7.25
C LYS A 5 -3.62 -20.69 -5.86
N GLN A 6 -3.25 -19.42 -5.77
CA GLN A 6 -3.07 -18.72 -4.51
C GLN A 6 -4.39 -18.87 -3.73
N LYS A 7 -4.38 -19.74 -2.70
CA LYS A 7 -5.45 -19.74 -1.71
C LYS A 7 -5.47 -18.34 -1.12
N SER A 8 -6.61 -17.65 -1.24
CA SER A 8 -6.83 -16.36 -0.59
C SER A 8 -6.69 -16.58 0.92
N GLY A 9 -5.51 -16.29 1.45
CA GLY A 9 -5.23 -16.33 2.88
C GLY A 9 -5.99 -15.23 3.61
N PRO A 10 -5.88 -15.17 4.95
CA PRO A 10 -6.45 -14.07 5.71
C PRO A 10 -5.90 -12.73 5.22
N MET A 11 -6.78 -11.73 5.13
CA MET A 11 -6.48 -10.39 4.63
C MET A 11 -6.52 -9.36 5.77
N CYS A 12 -5.80 -8.26 5.59
CA CYS A 12 -5.82 -7.12 6.50
C CYS A 12 -5.79 -5.80 5.73
N VAL A 13 -6.27 -4.76 6.40
CA VAL A 13 -6.06 -3.37 6.00
C VAL A 13 -4.88 -2.82 6.78
N VAL A 14 -3.87 -2.33 6.06
CA VAL A 14 -2.78 -1.52 6.63
C VAL A 14 -3.04 -0.07 6.26
N THR A 15 -3.07 0.81 7.27
CA THR A 15 -3.22 2.25 7.08
C THR A 15 -1.91 2.94 7.37
N ILE A 16 -1.44 3.77 6.44
CA ILE A 16 -0.21 4.57 6.56
C ILE A 16 -0.57 6.00 6.14
N GLY A 17 -0.60 6.92 7.10
CA GLY A 17 -1.15 8.26 6.85
C GLY A 17 -2.57 8.18 6.30
N PHE A 18 -2.78 8.68 5.09
CA PHE A 18 -4.08 8.68 4.39
C PHE A 18 -4.30 7.48 3.45
N GLN A 19 -3.31 6.59 3.33
CA GLN A 19 -3.40 5.44 2.44
C GLN A 19 -3.93 4.21 3.18
N HIS A 20 -4.83 3.48 2.53
CA HIS A 20 -5.37 2.21 3.03
C HIS A 20 -5.07 1.10 2.02
N LEU A 21 -4.35 0.07 2.46
CA LEU A 21 -3.89 -1.02 1.63
C LEU A 21 -4.52 -2.33 2.09
N LEU A 22 -5.24 -3.01 1.19
CA LEU A 22 -5.74 -4.36 1.43
C LEU A 22 -4.70 -5.38 0.96
N VAL A 23 -4.08 -6.08 1.90
CA VAL A 23 -2.98 -7.02 1.64
C VAL A 23 -3.20 -8.31 2.44
N PRO A 24 -2.54 -9.42 2.10
CA PRO A 24 -2.59 -10.60 2.96
C PRO A 24 -1.87 -10.31 4.28
N VAL A 25 -2.32 -10.98 5.34
CA VAL A 25 -1.87 -10.70 6.72
C VAL A 25 -0.36 -10.83 6.89
N ALA A 26 0.27 -11.81 6.23
CA ALA A 26 1.71 -12.04 6.35
C ALA A 26 2.52 -10.85 5.81
N GLU A 27 2.08 -10.25 4.72
CA GLU A 27 2.67 -9.07 4.11
C GLU A 27 2.38 -7.83 4.95
N GLY A 28 1.14 -7.67 5.43
CA GLY A 28 0.78 -6.54 6.29
C GLY A 28 1.59 -6.48 7.59
N MET A 29 1.83 -7.62 8.23
CA MET A 29 2.69 -7.69 9.43
C MET A 29 4.13 -7.25 9.15
N LYS A 30 4.69 -7.62 8.00
CA LYS A 30 6.04 -7.17 7.60
C LYS A 30 6.08 -5.66 7.42
N MET A 31 5.05 -5.07 6.81
CA MET A 31 4.95 -3.63 6.62
C MET A 31 4.90 -2.89 7.96
N VAL A 32 4.07 -3.35 8.90
CA VAL A 32 3.98 -2.77 10.25
C VAL A 32 5.35 -2.84 10.95
N ALA A 33 6.02 -3.99 10.89
CA ALA A 33 7.33 -4.15 11.52
C ALA A 33 8.40 -3.21 10.92
N LEU A 34 8.42 -3.04 9.60
CA LEU A 34 9.34 -2.12 8.92
C LEU A 34 9.08 -0.66 9.29
N LEU A 35 7.81 -0.29 9.42
CA LEU A 35 7.40 1.09 9.64
C LEU A 35 7.34 1.48 11.12
N ALA A 36 7.39 0.53 12.05
CA ALA A 36 7.31 0.78 13.49
C ALA A 36 8.37 1.78 14.00
N ASN A 37 9.53 1.84 13.35
CA ASN A 37 10.62 2.75 13.66
C ASN A 37 10.91 3.76 12.54
N ALA A 38 10.03 3.84 11.53
CA ALA A 38 10.20 4.78 10.44
C ALA A 38 9.84 6.20 10.90
N ILE A 39 10.59 7.17 10.38
CA ILE A 39 10.36 8.60 10.57
C ILE A 39 9.92 9.18 9.22
N GLU A 40 8.86 9.97 9.22
CA GLU A 40 8.44 10.71 8.04
C GLU A 40 9.49 11.76 7.68
N VAL A 41 9.71 11.97 6.38
CA VAL A 41 10.66 12.97 5.90
C VAL A 41 10.02 13.87 4.86
N GLU A 42 10.26 15.17 4.98
CA GLU A 42 9.87 16.17 4.00
C GLU A 42 11.07 16.55 3.14
N TYR A 43 10.83 16.91 1.88
CA TYR A 43 11.89 17.37 0.99
C TYR A 43 12.29 18.80 1.35
N ASP A 44 13.59 19.03 1.58
CA ASP A 44 14.11 20.36 1.87
C ASP A 44 14.27 21.17 0.57
N HIS A 45 13.33 22.07 0.31
CA HIS A 45 13.34 22.95 -0.86
C HIS A 45 14.34 24.12 -0.73
N GLU A 46 14.86 24.38 0.47
CA GLU A 46 15.77 25.51 0.75
C GLU A 46 17.25 25.09 0.67
N ALA A 47 17.55 23.80 0.67
CA ALA A 47 18.91 23.28 0.57
C ALA A 47 19.54 23.51 -0.83
N VAL A 48 20.21 24.65 -1.00
CA VAL A 48 20.82 25.10 -2.28
C VAL A 48 21.91 24.18 -2.84
N ARG A 49 22.51 23.27 -2.04
CA ARG A 49 23.74 22.55 -2.45
C ARG A 49 23.72 21.03 -2.29
N ARG A 50 22.70 20.42 -1.68
CA ARG A 50 22.54 18.96 -1.54
C ARG A 50 21.06 18.62 -1.46
N VAL A 51 20.65 17.45 -1.98
CA VAL A 51 19.33 16.89 -1.69
C VAL A 51 19.23 16.70 -0.17
N GLY A 52 18.40 17.51 0.48
CA GLY A 52 18.15 17.48 1.91
C GLY A 52 16.78 16.91 2.21
N TYR A 53 16.66 16.23 3.35
CA TYR A 53 15.40 15.76 3.90
C TYR A 53 15.29 16.25 5.34
N ILE A 54 14.12 16.76 5.71
CA ILE A 54 13.81 17.19 7.08
C ILE A 54 13.06 16.05 7.76
N ALA A 55 13.64 15.52 8.83
CA ALA A 55 13.00 14.47 9.63
C ALA A 55 11.85 15.06 10.45
N GLY A 56 10.68 14.40 10.39
CA GLY A 56 9.46 14.79 11.08
C GLY A 56 9.08 13.80 12.19
N GLU A 57 7.79 13.47 12.25
CA GLU A 57 7.21 12.57 13.25
C GLU A 57 7.42 11.08 12.89
N PRO A 58 7.32 10.17 13.88
CA PRO A 58 7.19 8.74 13.61
C PRO A 58 5.99 8.42 12.72
N VAL A 59 6.18 7.50 11.78
CA VAL A 59 5.12 7.09 10.86
C VAL A 59 3.99 6.40 11.63
N ARG A 60 2.77 6.91 11.49
CA ARG A 60 1.57 6.30 12.09
C ARG A 60 1.07 5.17 11.21
N VAL A 61 1.19 3.94 11.71
CA VAL A 61 0.68 2.75 11.04
C VAL A 61 -0.39 2.06 11.86
N ARG A 62 -1.51 1.73 11.22
CA ARG A 62 -2.58 0.92 11.82
C ARG A 62 -2.78 -0.37 11.04
N PHE A 63 -2.99 -1.46 11.78
CA PHE A 63 -3.23 -2.79 11.24
C PHE A 63 -4.59 -3.30 11.71
N GLU A 64 -5.40 -3.81 10.78
CA GLU A 64 -6.71 -4.38 11.09
C GLU A 64 -7.00 -5.59 10.19
N THR A 65 -7.27 -6.75 10.79
CA THR A 65 -7.69 -7.94 10.04
C THR A 65 -9.12 -7.76 9.53
N VAL A 66 -9.39 -8.21 8.30
CA VAL A 66 -10.72 -8.09 7.70
C VAL A 66 -11.21 -9.41 7.11
N THR A 67 -12.52 -9.57 7.11
CA THR A 67 -13.23 -10.69 6.47
C THR A 67 -13.70 -10.31 5.07
N ALA A 68 -14.02 -11.32 4.25
CA ALA A 68 -14.57 -11.10 2.92
C ALA A 68 -15.86 -10.26 2.92
N ALA A 69 -16.68 -10.36 3.97
CA ALA A 69 -17.93 -9.60 4.10
C ALA A 69 -17.72 -8.09 4.31
N GLN A 70 -16.54 -7.68 4.79
CA GLN A 70 -16.20 -6.29 5.07
C GLN A 70 -15.59 -5.57 3.86
N VAL A 71 -15.28 -6.30 2.78
CA VAL A 71 -14.64 -5.74 1.58
C VAL A 71 -15.62 -5.80 0.42
N ARG A 72 -15.85 -4.65 -0.25
CA ARG A 72 -16.69 -4.56 -1.43
C ARG A 72 -15.91 -3.95 -2.59
N LEU A 73 -16.05 -4.56 -3.76
CA LEU A 73 -15.62 -3.95 -5.01
C LEU A 73 -16.54 -2.78 -5.34
N ARG A 74 -15.95 -1.66 -5.78
CA ARG A 74 -16.76 -0.55 -6.28
C ARG A 74 -17.53 -0.97 -7.54
N PRO A 75 -18.77 -0.50 -7.74
CA PRO A 75 -19.61 -0.90 -8.87
C PRO A 75 -18.92 -0.76 -10.23
N GLU A 76 -18.11 0.29 -10.42
CA GLU A 76 -17.42 0.57 -11.70
C GLU A 76 -16.34 -0.47 -12.01
N LEU A 77 -15.81 -1.14 -10.98
CA LEU A 77 -14.80 -2.20 -11.10
C LEU A 77 -15.43 -3.59 -11.22
N GLN A 78 -16.73 -3.74 -10.91
CA GLN A 78 -17.41 -5.04 -10.98
C GLN A 78 -17.62 -5.52 -12.43
N GLY A 79 -17.69 -4.60 -13.41
CA GLY A 79 -17.90 -4.92 -14.83
C GLY A 79 -16.62 -5.11 -15.66
N SER A 80 -15.44 -4.77 -15.12
CA SER A 80 -14.18 -4.90 -15.86
C SER A 80 -13.64 -6.34 -15.72
N GLY A 81 -14.07 -7.21 -16.63
CA GLY A 81 -13.54 -8.58 -16.78
C GLY A 81 -12.08 -8.67 -17.24
N ASN A 82 -11.29 -7.59 -17.19
CA ASN A 82 -9.89 -7.62 -17.60
C ASN A 82 -8.97 -8.01 -16.45
N ARG A 83 -8.73 -9.33 -16.33
CA ARG A 83 -7.74 -9.98 -15.44
C ARG A 83 -6.27 -9.73 -15.82
N GLY A 84 -5.96 -8.71 -16.62
CA GLY A 84 -4.60 -8.46 -17.10
C GLY A 84 -4.23 -7.00 -16.96
N VAL A 85 -3.35 -6.72 -16.00
CA VAL A 85 -2.46 -5.55 -15.97
C VAL A 85 -3.19 -4.20 -15.93
N LEU A 86 -3.26 -3.61 -14.72
CA LEU A 86 -3.32 -2.16 -14.58
C LEU A 86 -2.02 -1.58 -15.17
N MET A 87 -1.98 -1.41 -16.49
CA MET A 87 -0.97 -0.62 -17.18
C MET A 87 -1.21 0.83 -16.77
N LEU A 88 -0.37 1.36 -15.90
CA LEU A 88 -0.21 2.81 -15.78
C LEU A 88 0.36 3.28 -17.12
N GLU A 89 -0.49 3.81 -18.00
CA GLU A 89 0.00 4.53 -19.18
C GLU A 89 0.79 5.75 -18.66
N GLY A 90 2.11 5.72 -18.88
CA GLY A 90 2.96 6.89 -18.69
C GLY A 90 2.64 7.99 -19.72
N PRO A 91 3.07 9.24 -19.47
CA PRO A 91 2.76 10.35 -20.36
C PRO A 91 3.39 10.09 -21.74
N ARG A 92 2.57 10.16 -22.80
CA ARG A 92 3.07 10.18 -24.17
C ARG A 92 3.74 11.53 -24.40
N GLN A 93 5.04 11.50 -24.74
CA GLN A 93 5.76 12.65 -25.28
C GLN A 93 5.27 12.98 -26.70
#